data_AF-R6EK56-F1
#
_entry.id   AF-R6EK56-F1
#
_cell.length_a   1.000
_cell.length_b   1.000
_cell.length_c   1.000
_cell.angle_alpha   90.00
_cell.angle_beta   90.00
_cell.angle_gamma   90.00
#
_symmetry.space_group_name_H-M   'P 1'
#
loop_
_entity.id
_entity.type
_entity.pdbx_description
1 polymer ?
#
loop_
_entity_poly.entity_id
_entity_poly.type
_entity_poly.pdbx_seq_one_letter_code
_entity_poly.pdbx_strand_id
1 'polypeptide(L)' 'MEFTEGAIDQLATISYVMNEQTENIGARRLHTVLEKLLEDISFNIPEMKEEKLVIDQKYVEDKFQETIHAEDLDKYIL' A
#
# COMPACT_ATOMS: atom_id res chain seq x y z
N MET A 1 -7.04 14.01 3.03
CA MET A 1 -6.62 12.62 2.86
C MET A 1 -6.47 12.00 4.23
N GLU A 2 -7.07 10.84 4.47
CA GLU A 2 -6.95 10.09 5.72
C GLU A 2 -6.64 8.63 5.41
N PHE A 3 -5.77 8.02 6.20
CA PHE A 3 -5.51 6.58 6.17
C PHE A 3 -6.26 5.93 7.32
N THR A 4 -6.98 4.85 7.04
CA THR A 4 -7.52 3.98 8.09
C THR A 4 -6.39 3.19 8.76
N GLU A 5 -6.60 2.70 9.98
CA GLU A 5 -5.64 1.81 10.64
C GLU A 5 -5.33 0.57 9.78
N GLY A 6 -6.35 -0.06 9.20
CA GLY A 6 -6.15 -1.20 8.30
C GLY A 6 -5.33 -0.86 7.04
N ALA A 7 -5.41 0.36 6.52
CA ALA A 7 -4.54 0.79 5.42
C ALA A 7 -3.07 0.88 5.86
N ILE A 8 -2.82 1.40 7.07
CA ILE A 8 -1.47 1.52 7.63
C ILE A 8 -0.87 0.14 7.85
N ASP A 9 -1.63 -0.78 8.46
CA ASP A 9 -1.21 -2.16 8.69
C ASP A 9 -0.92 -2.90 7.38
N GLN A 10 -1.76 -2.68 6.37
CA GLN A 10 -1.55 -3.28 5.06
C GLN A 10 -0.29 -2.73 4.36
N LEU A 11 -0.05 -1.42 4.42
CA LEU A 11 1.16 -0.82 3.87
C LEU A 11 2.44 -1.32 4.57
N ALA A 12 2.37 -1.54 5.88
CA ALA A 12 3.46 -2.14 6.64
C ALA A 12 3.72 -3.59 6.21
N THR A 13 2.65 -4.39 6.07
CA THR A 13 2.71 -5.79 5.61
C THR A 13 3.34 -5.88 4.21
N ILE A 14 2.86 -5.07 3.27
CA ILE A 14 3.38 -5.02 1.89
C ILE A 14 4.87 -4.67 1.89
N SER A 15 5.25 -3.64 2.65
CA SER A 15 6.65 -3.22 2.74
C SER A 15 7.54 -4.32 3.34
N TYR A 16 7.02 -5.06 4.32
CA TYR A 16 7.72 -6.19 4.91
C TYR A 16 7.90 -7.33 3.89
N VAL A 17 6.83 -7.77 3.23
CA VAL A 17 6.86 -8.83 2.22
C VAL A 17 7.83 -8.49 1.09
N MET A 18 7.80 -7.25 0.58
CA MET A 18 8.73 -6.81 -0.46
C MET A 18 10.20 -6.83 0.00
N ASN A 19 10.48 -6.55 1.28
CA ASN A 19 11.82 -6.66 1.83
C ASN A 19 12.31 -8.11 1.93
N GLU A 20 11.41 -9.06 2.20
CA GLU A 20 11.75 -10.49 2.25
C GLU A 20 11.94 -11.10 0.85
N GLN A 21 11.17 -10.63 -0.14
CA GLN A 21 11.23 -11.14 -1.51
C GLN A 21 12.36 -10.52 -2.34
N THR A 22 12.85 -9.35 -1.95
CA THR A 22 13.89 -8.61 -2.68
C THR A 22 15.03 -8.22 -1.73
N GLU A 23 15.72 -7.12 -2.00
CA GLU A 23 16.71 -6.60 -1.07
C GLU A 23 16.03 -5.96 0.16
N ASN A 24 16.35 -6.43 1.36
CA ASN A 24 15.84 -5.81 2.57
C ASN A 24 16.53 -4.47 2.83
N ILE A 25 15.82 -3.38 2.53
CA ILE A 25 16.28 -2.00 2.78
C ILE A 25 15.64 -1.39 4.05
N GLY A 26 15.00 -2.23 4.85
CA GLY A 26 14.29 -1.86 6.07
C GLY A 26 13.14 -0.87 5.82
N ALA A 27 12.97 0.07 6.75
CA ALA A 27 11.89 1.06 6.71
C ALA A 27 11.90 1.96 5.47
N ARG A 28 13.03 2.07 4.76
CA ARG A 28 13.10 2.87 3.52
C ARG A 28 12.15 2.37 2.44
N ARG A 29 11.79 1.08 2.48
CA ARG A 29 10.81 0.48 1.57
C ARG A 29 9.46 1.20 1.56
N LEU A 30 9.04 1.73 2.72
CA LEU A 30 7.77 2.45 2.87
C LEU A 30 7.69 3.66 1.93
N HIS A 31 8.81 4.33 1.63
CA HIS A 31 8.81 5.46 0.71
C HIS A 31 8.37 5.04 -0.69
N THR A 32 8.96 3.99 -1.24
CA THR A 32 8.63 3.49 -2.58
C THR A 32 7.20 2.94 -2.63
N VAL A 33 6.75 2.25 -1.57
CA VAL A 33 5.38 1.75 -1.47
C VAL A 33 4.38 2.91 -1.44
N LEU A 34 4.62 3.93 -0.62
CA LEU A 34 3.76 5.11 -0.55
C LEU A 34 3.74 5.90 -1.86
N GLU A 35 4.89 6.10 -2.52
CA GLU A 35 4.94 6.78 -3.82
C GLU A 35 4.07 6.06 -4.85
N LYS A 36 4.18 4.73 -4.95
CA LYS A 36 3.38 3.93 -5.87
C LYS A 36 1.89 3.96 -5.53
N LEU A 37 1.52 3.99 -4.25
CA LEU A 37 0.14 4.14 -3.82
C LEU A 37 -0.45 5.49 -4.25
N LEU A 38 0.32 6.56 -4.08
CA LEU A 38 -0.12 7.93 -4.34
C LEU A 38 -0.07 8.33 -5.82
N GLU A 39 0.56 7.53 -6.68
CA GLU A 39 0.66 7.79 -8.12
C GLU A 39 -0.73 7.94 -8.78
N ASP A 40 -1.63 6.99 -8.54
CA ASP A 40 -2.99 7.01 -9.10
C ASP A 40 -3.82 8.15 -8.51
N ILE A 41 -3.62 8.44 -7.22
CA ILE A 41 -4.30 9.54 -6.54
C ILE A 41 -3.86 10.86 -7.17
N SER A 42 -2.57 11.06 -7.39
CA SER A 42 -2.01 12.26 -8.00
C SER A 42 -2.52 12.47 -9.43
N PHE A 43 -2.77 11.39 -10.17
CA PHE A 43 -3.38 11.44 -11.50
C PHE A 43 -4.87 11.82 -11.48
N ASN A 44 -5.62 11.31 -10.49
CA ASN A 44 -7.07 11.47 -10.41
C ASN A 44 -7.53 12.73 -9.62
N ILE A 45 -6.65 13.35 -8.83
CA ILE A 45 -6.93 14.58 -8.04
C ILE A 45 -7.57 15.71 -8.87
N PRO A 46 -7.17 16.02 -10.12
CA PRO A 46 -7.80 17.08 -10.91
C PRO A 46 -9.29 16.84 -11.17
N GLU A 47 -9.73 15.58 -11.18
CA GLU A 47 -11.12 15.18 -11.45
C GLU A 47 -11.93 14.94 -10.17
N MET A 48 -11.27 14.74 -9.03
CA MET A 48 -11.91 14.54 -7.74
C MET A 48 -12.41 15.86 -7.14
N LYS A 49 -13.73 16.08 -7.19
CA LYS A 49 -14.41 17.16 -6.44
C LYS A 49 -14.60 16.87 -4.94
N GLU A 50 -14.09 15.74 -4.45
CA GLU A 50 -14.29 15.33 -3.06
C GLU A 50 -13.34 16.08 -2.12
N GLU A 51 -13.90 16.67 -1.06
CA GLU A 51 -13.12 17.34 -0.01
C GLU A 51 -12.24 16.38 0.81
N LYS A 52 -12.50 15.07 0.76
CA LYS A 52 -11.86 14.10 1.66
C LYS A 52 -11.67 12.70 1.07
N LEU A 53 -10.47 12.43 0.57
CA LEU A 53 -10.02 11.09 0.19
C LEU A 53 -9.72 10.23 1.43
N VAL A 54 -10.33 9.05 1.53
CA VAL A 54 -10.04 8.05 2.57
C VAL A 54 -9.40 6.84 1.92
N ILE A 55 -8.20 6.46 2.40
CA ILE A 55 -7.46 5.29 1.96
C ILE A 55 -7.72 4.18 2.99
N ASP A 56 -8.43 3.15 2.56
CA ASP A 56 -8.72 1.97 3.36
C ASP A 56 -7.81 0.78 2.99
N GLN A 57 -7.89 -0.29 3.78
CA GLN A 57 -7.12 -1.51 3.54
C GLN A 57 -7.34 -2.07 2.13
N LYS A 58 -8.59 -2.07 1.66
CA LYS A 58 -8.95 -2.62 0.36
C LYS A 58 -8.31 -1.83 -0.78
N TYR A 59 -8.29 -0.51 -0.68
CA TYR A 59 -7.61 0.35 -1.66
C TYR A 59 -6.13 -0.01 -1.77
N VAL A 60 -5.48 -0.27 -0.64
CA VAL A 60 -4.08 -0.70 -0.61
C VAL A 60 -3.93 -2.10 -1.22
N GLU A 61 -4.77 -3.06 -0.85
CA GLU A 61 -4.75 -4.42 -1.43
C GLU A 61 -4.90 -4.39 -2.95
N ASP A 62 -5.93 -3.73 -3.46
CA ASP A 62 -6.22 -3.62 -4.89
C ASP A 62 -5.04 -2.99 -5.65
N LYS A 63 -4.33 -2.03 -5.05
CA LYS A 63 -3.17 -1.38 -5.66
C LYS A 63 -1.94 -2.30 -5.76
N PHE A 64 -1.78 -3.27 -4.85
CA PHE A 64 -0.60 -4.12 -4.76
C PHE A 64 -0.86 -5.61 -5.08
N GLN A 65 -2.09 -5.97 -5.46
CA GLN A 65 -2.50 -7.34 -5.85
C GLN A 65 -1.60 -7.99 -6.91
N GLU A 66 -1.09 -7.21 -7.87
CA GLU A 66 -0.17 -7.74 -8.89
C GLU A 66 1.30 -7.78 -8.43
N THR A 67 1.64 -7.04 -7.38
CA THR A 67 3.01 -6.95 -6.86
C THR A 67 3.29 -8.02 -5.82
N ILE A 68 2.27 -8.50 -5.12
CA ILE A 68 2.39 -9.51 -4.07
C ILE A 68 1.39 -10.64 -4.35
N HIS A 69 1.87 -11.88 -4.40
CA HIS A 69 1.00 -13.03 -4.54
C HIS A 69 0.23 -13.29 -3.23
N ALA A 70 -1.03 -13.71 -3.32
CA ALA A 70 -1.86 -14.01 -2.15
C ALA A 70 -1.21 -15.04 -1.19
N GLU A 71 -0.47 -16.01 -1.74
CA GLU A 71 0.30 -16.99 -0.97
C GLU A 71 1.37 -16.36 -0.06
N ASP A 72 1.81 -15.15 -0.37
CA ASP A 72 2.76 -14.41 0.45
C ASP A 72 2.08 -13.63 1.57
N LEU A 73 0.81 -13.26 1.43
CA LEU A 73 0.03 -12.62 2.49
C LEU A 73 -0.42 -13.65 3.53
N ASP A 74 -0.85 -14.84 3.10
CA ASP A 74 -1.29 -15.94 3.97
C ASP A 74 -0.19 -16.44 4.93
N LYS A 75 1.10 -16.22 4.58
CA LYS A 75 2.24 -16.61 5.44
C LYS A 75 2.43 -15.72 6.66
N TYR A 76 1.84 -14.52 6.68
CA TYR A 76 2.13 -13.51 7.71
C TYR A 76 0.90 -13.01 8.47
N ILE A 77 -0.32 -13.36 8.04
CA ILE A 77 -1.53 -13.24 8.85
C ILE A 77 -1.61 -14.48 9.75
N LEU A 78 -0.95 -14.45 10.92
CA LEU A 78 -1.03 -15.48 11.96
C LEU A 78 -1.64 -14.92 13.25
#